data_AF-A0AAD9WUP6-F1
#
_entry.id   AF-A0AAD9WUP6-F1
#
_cell.length_a   1.000
_cell.length_b   1.000
_cell.length_c   1.000
_cell.angle_alpha   90.00
_cell.angle_beta   90.00
_cell.angle_gamma   90.00
#
_symmetry.space_group_name_H-M   'P 1'
#
loop_
_entity.id
_entity.type
_entity.pdbx_description
1 polymer ?
#
loop_
_entity_poly.entity_id
_entity_poly.type
_entity_poly.pdbx_seq_one_letter_code
_entity_poly.pdbx_strand_id
1 'polypeptide(L)'
;MRFQSQKFHSHIELYSFVAPYVSKNPRAAYINCRDLDIGTNYNKDSSTSIKQASIWGVKYLKNSFNRLVHVKTRVDPANFFRNEQSIPPHSSWKNKRGD
;
A
#
# COMPACT_ATOMS: atom_id res chain seq x y z
N MET A 1 -11.45 -14.22 -32.26
CA MET A 1 -10.56 -13.08 -31.97
C MET A 1 -10.11 -13.15 -30.52
N ARG A 2 -8.81 -13.33 -30.24
CA ARG A 2 -8.26 -13.50 -28.88
C ARG A 2 -7.09 -12.52 -28.70
N PHE A 3 -7.41 -11.23 -28.57
CA PHE A 3 -6.45 -10.14 -28.35
C PHE A 3 -6.61 -9.55 -26.95
N GLN A 4 -6.38 -10.32 -25.88
CA GLN A 4 -6.28 -9.76 -24.53
C GLN A 4 -5.20 -10.40 -23.63
N SER A 5 -4.42 -11.36 -24.12
CA SER A 5 -3.49 -12.13 -23.25
C SER A 5 -2.01 -11.74 -23.32
N GLN A 6 -1.59 -10.93 -24.30
CA GLN A 6 -0.15 -10.61 -24.48
C GLN A 6 0.34 -9.42 -23.63
N LYS A 7 -0.53 -8.46 -23.28
CA LYS A 7 -0.11 -7.24 -22.56
C LYS A 7 0.27 -7.46 -21.10
N PHE A 8 -0.31 -8.47 -20.43
CA PHE A 8 -0.04 -8.74 -19.02
C PHE A 8 1.26 -9.50 -18.79
N HIS A 9 1.64 -10.37 -19.73
CA HIS A 9 2.82 -11.24 -19.60
C HIS A 9 4.14 -10.43 -19.69
N SER A 10 4.24 -9.51 -20.65
CA SER A 10 5.46 -8.73 -20.87
C SER A 10 5.79 -7.76 -19.73
N HIS A 11 4.78 -7.23 -19.03
CA HIS A 11 4.99 -6.29 -17.94
C HIS A 11 5.65 -6.97 -16.72
N ILE A 12 5.19 -8.17 -16.36
CA ILE A 12 5.73 -8.96 -15.24
C ILE A 12 7.14 -9.46 -15.56
N GLU A 13 7.38 -9.89 -16.81
CA GLU A 13 8.70 -10.30 -17.29
C GLU A 13 9.71 -9.14 -17.24
N LEU A 14 9.33 -7.98 -17.78
CA LEU A 14 10.18 -6.80 -17.79
C LEU A 14 10.45 -6.27 -16.36
N TYR A 15 9.44 -6.27 -15.50
CA TYR A 15 9.57 -5.91 -14.09
C TYR A 15 10.58 -6.81 -13.36
N SER A 16 10.58 -8.11 -13.65
CA SER A 16 11.51 -9.08 -13.08
C SER A 16 12.92 -8.92 -13.66
N PHE A 17 13.02 -8.68 -14.98
CA PHE A 17 14.29 -8.49 -15.69
C PHE A 17 15.08 -7.27 -15.20
N VAL A 18 14.41 -6.15 -14.92
CA VAL A 18 15.08 -4.92 -14.45
C VAL A 18 15.34 -4.89 -12.94
N ALA A 19 14.82 -5.86 -12.19
CA ALA A 19 14.96 -5.95 -10.73
C ALA A 19 16.41 -5.83 -10.20
N PRO A 20 17.45 -6.41 -10.84
CA PRO A 20 18.81 -6.29 -10.32
C PRO A 20 19.44 -4.90 -10.50
N TYR A 21 18.91 -4.06 -11.40
CA TYR A 21 19.48 -2.76 -11.77
C TYR A 21 18.79 -1.55 -11.11
N VAL A 22 17.63 -1.76 -10.49
CA VAL A 22 16.85 -0.71 -9.81
C VAL A 22 17.09 -0.72 -8.30
N SER A 23 16.52 0.27 -7.60
CA SER A 23 16.60 0.37 -6.13
C SER A 23 16.22 -0.94 -5.44
N LYS A 24 16.97 -1.31 -4.40
CA LYS A 24 16.73 -2.48 -3.55
C LYS A 24 16.54 -2.02 -2.09
N ASN A 25 15.74 -2.76 -1.32
CA ASN A 25 15.49 -2.56 0.12
C ASN A 25 14.92 -1.19 0.54
N PRO A 26 13.68 -0.81 0.16
CA PRO A 26 12.72 -1.51 -0.70
C PRO A 26 12.87 -1.11 -2.18
N ARG A 27 12.29 -1.90 -3.09
CA ARG A 27 12.12 -1.47 -4.48
C ARG A 27 11.15 -0.28 -4.50
N ALA A 28 11.67 0.89 -4.83
CA ALA A 28 10.91 2.12 -4.81
C ALA A 28 9.83 2.08 -5.90
N ALA A 29 8.62 2.49 -5.53
CA ALA A 29 7.51 2.71 -6.43
C ALA A 29 7.06 4.17 -6.32
N TYR A 30 6.48 4.72 -7.38
CA TYR A 30 5.98 6.10 -7.38
C TYR A 30 4.48 6.11 -7.18
N ILE A 31 3.99 6.85 -6.18
CA ILE A 31 2.59 6.75 -5.72
C ILE A 31 1.54 7.14 -6.77
N ASN A 32 1.91 7.96 -7.76
CA ASN A 32 1.00 8.34 -8.85
C ASN A 32 0.90 7.25 -9.93
N CYS A 33 1.86 6.33 -10.00
CA CYS A 33 1.79 5.13 -10.82
C CYS A 33 1.31 3.98 -9.93
N ARG A 34 -0.01 3.93 -9.66
CA ARG A 34 -0.59 2.94 -8.75
C ARG A 34 -0.40 1.53 -9.30
N ASP A 35 0.44 0.76 -8.61
CA ASP A 35 0.64 -0.66 -8.82
C ASP A 35 -0.09 -1.42 -7.72
N LEU A 36 -1.11 -2.22 -8.08
CA LEU A 36 -1.85 -3.04 -7.12
C LEU A 36 -1.17 -4.38 -6.86
N ASP A 37 -0.25 -4.81 -7.72
CA ASP A 37 0.46 -6.09 -7.63
C ASP A 37 1.52 -6.07 -6.52
N ILE A 38 1.99 -4.89 -6.11
CA ILE A 38 2.94 -4.74 -5.00
C ILE A 38 2.31 -4.93 -3.60
N GLY A 39 0.99 -5.06 -3.52
CA GLY A 39 0.24 -5.39 -2.30
C GLY A 39 -0.98 -4.48 -2.07
N THR A 40 -2.05 -5.04 -1.52
CA THR A 40 -3.28 -4.31 -1.17
C THR A 40 -3.69 -4.56 0.28
N ASN A 41 -4.53 -3.69 0.79
CA ASN A 41 -5.25 -3.86 2.04
C ASN A 41 -6.34 -4.93 1.83
N TYR A 42 -5.98 -6.21 1.94
CA TYR A 42 -6.98 -7.29 2.01
C TYR A 42 -7.73 -7.15 3.32
N ASN A 43 -8.94 -6.62 3.24
CA ASN A 43 -10.11 -6.77 4.11
C ASN A 43 -10.92 -5.47 4.07
N LYS A 44 -12.11 -5.51 3.46
CA LYS A 44 -13.08 -4.40 3.51
C LYS A 44 -13.67 -4.21 4.91
N ASP A 45 -13.66 -5.27 5.73
CA ASP A 45 -14.47 -5.33 6.96
C ASP A 45 -13.68 -5.54 8.25
N SER A 46 -12.37 -5.83 8.17
CA SER A 46 -11.51 -5.93 9.35
C SER A 46 -10.44 -4.84 9.34
N SER A 47 -10.06 -4.38 10.53
CA SER A 47 -9.06 -3.33 10.71
C SER A 47 -7.79 -3.64 9.91
N THR A 48 -7.52 -2.86 8.88
CA THR A 48 -6.31 -2.97 8.07
C THR A 48 -5.09 -2.90 9.00
N SER A 49 -4.34 -4.00 9.08
CA SER A 49 -3.15 -4.06 9.91
C SER A 49 -2.07 -3.16 9.32
N ILE A 50 -1.50 -2.27 10.15
CA ILE A 50 -0.36 -1.43 9.78
C ILE A 50 0.79 -2.28 9.22
N LYS A 51 0.97 -3.51 9.74
CA LYS A 51 1.99 -4.46 9.26
C LYS A 51 1.77 -4.93 7.83
N GLN A 52 0.52 -5.02 7.38
CA GLN A 52 0.21 -5.39 6.00
C GLN A 52 0.34 -4.18 5.08
N ALA A 53 -0.15 -3.02 5.54
CA ALA A 53 -0.01 -1.77 4.80
C ALA A 53 1.46 -1.33 4.65
N SER A 54 2.34 -1.71 5.59
CA SER A 54 3.76 -1.38 5.47
C SER A 54 4.45 -2.12 4.32
N ILE A 55 3.97 -3.30 3.89
CA ILE A 55 4.55 -4.09 2.79
C ILE A 55 4.59 -3.29 1.48
N TRP A 56 3.50 -2.60 1.16
CA TRP A 56 3.43 -1.70 0.00
C TRP A 56 3.78 -0.26 0.37
N GLY A 57 3.43 0.19 1.58
CA GLY A 57 3.59 1.57 2.03
C GLY A 57 5.04 2.02 2.11
N VAL A 58 5.97 1.16 2.53
CA VAL A 58 7.40 1.50 2.56
C VAL A 58 8.02 1.56 1.15
N LYS A 59 7.44 0.88 0.15
CA LYS A 59 7.89 0.98 -1.25
C LYS A 59 7.62 2.36 -1.84
N TYR A 60 6.47 2.96 -1.51
CA TYR A 60 6.11 4.32 -1.95
C TYR A 60 6.71 5.41 -1.06
N LEU A 61 6.64 5.24 0.26
CA LEU A 61 6.83 6.32 1.23
C LEU A 61 8.10 6.17 2.08
N LYS A 62 8.78 5.01 2.01
CA LYS A 62 9.98 4.68 2.79
C LYS A 62 9.76 5.03 4.28
N ASN A 63 10.68 5.80 4.87
CA ASN A 63 10.64 6.21 6.28
C ASN A 63 9.45 7.14 6.60
N SER A 64 8.85 7.80 5.61
CA SER A 64 7.70 8.69 5.80
C SER A 64 6.42 7.95 6.11
N PHE A 65 6.36 6.63 5.84
CA PHE A 65 5.18 5.80 6.10
C PHE A 65 4.72 5.92 7.56
N ASN A 66 5.64 5.78 8.52
CA ASN A 66 5.33 5.83 9.95
C ASN A 66 4.76 7.20 10.38
N ARG A 67 5.33 8.29 9.84
CA ARG A 67 4.84 9.65 10.12
C ARG A 67 3.44 9.85 9.55
N LEU A 68 3.16 9.32 8.36
CA LEU A 68 1.86 9.43 7.73
C LEU A 68 0.79 8.58 8.43
N VAL A 69 1.13 7.40 8.94
CA VAL A 69 0.23 6.61 9.81
C VAL A 69 -0.17 7.42 11.05
N HIS A 70 0.76 8.14 11.66
CA HIS A 70 0.48 8.99 12.83
C HIS A 70 -0.44 10.16 12.50
N VAL A 71 -0.19 10.85 11.39
CA VAL A 71 -1.05 11.94 10.90
C VAL A 71 -2.45 11.42 10.58
N LYS A 72 -2.55 10.30 9.86
CA LYS A 72 -3.82 9.65 9.52
C LYS A 72 -4.61 9.26 10.77
N THR A 73 -3.94 8.75 11.81
CA THR A 73 -4.57 8.40 13.09
C THR A 73 -5.19 9.61 13.79
N ARG A 74 -4.57 10.79 13.68
CA ARG A 74 -5.09 12.01 14.31
C ARG A 74 -6.22 12.64 13.51
N VAL A 75 -6.07 12.71 12.18
CA VAL A 75 -7.00 13.42 11.28
C VAL A 75 -8.22 12.57 10.94
N ASP A 76 -8.05 11.25 10.78
CA ASP A 76 -9.13 10.32 10.42
C ASP A 76 -9.02 9.01 11.21
N PRO A 77 -9.31 9.03 12.52
CA PRO A 77 -9.24 7.85 13.39
C PRO A 77 -10.30 6.79 13.04
N ALA A 78 -11.45 7.20 12.48
CA ALA A 78 -12.49 6.29 12.01
C ALA A 78 -12.10 5.57 10.72
N ASN A 79 -11.04 6.02 10.04
CA ASN A 79 -10.61 5.55 8.73
C ASN A 79 -11.69 5.72 7.65
N PHE A 80 -12.43 6.83 7.69
CA PHE A 80 -13.48 7.13 6.72
C PHE A 80 -12.91 7.22 5.29
N PHE A 81 -11.78 7.90 5.12
CA PHE A 81 -11.11 8.02 3.83
C PHE A 81 -10.20 6.81 3.59
N ARG A 82 -10.77 5.72 3.06
CA ARG A 82 -10.06 4.46 2.81
C ARG A 82 -10.20 3.97 1.37
N ASN A 83 -9.17 3.29 0.88
CA ASN A 83 -9.13 2.60 -0.41
C ASN A 83 -8.20 1.37 -0.31
N GLU A 84 -8.01 0.66 -1.42
CA GLU A 84 -7.24 -0.59 -1.52
C GLU A 84 -5.77 -0.44 -1.09
N GLN A 85 -5.21 0.78 -1.13
CA GLN A 85 -3.85 1.11 -0.67
C GLN A 85 -3.86 2.40 0.16
N SER A 86 -4.87 2.59 1.02
CA SER A 86 -4.90 3.72 1.94
C SER A 86 -4.05 3.45 3.16
N ILE A 87 -3.41 4.48 3.68
CA ILE A 87 -2.66 4.41 4.94
C ILE A 87 -3.66 4.12 6.07
N PRO A 88 -3.48 3.06 6.88
CA PRO A 88 -4.38 2.74 7.98
C PRO A 88 -4.05 3.59 9.22
N PRO A 89 -5.05 4.00 10.01
CA PRO A 89 -4.83 4.59 11.33
C PRO A 89 -4.50 3.51 12.38
N HIS A 90 -3.96 3.92 13.51
CA HIS A 90 -3.68 3.04 14.64
C HIS A 90 -4.99 2.59 15.31
N SER A 91 -5.23 1.28 15.36
CA SER A 91 -6.48 0.69 15.89
C SER A 91 -6.72 1.05 17.36
N SER A 92 -5.68 1.25 18.15
CA SER A 92 -5.79 1.61 19.58
C SER A 92 -6.41 2.98 19.83
N TRP A 93 -6.52 3.85 18.81
CA TRP A 93 -7.23 5.11 18.96
C TRP A 93 -8.74 4.91 19.06
N LYS A 94 -9.28 3.85 18.45
CA LYS A 94 -10.71 3.52 18.54
C LYS A 94 -11.15 3.26 19.99
N ASN A 95 -10.29 2.63 20.79
CA ASN A 95 -10.60 2.27 22.18
C ASN A 95 -10.49 3.46 23.17
N LYS A 96 -9.97 4.62 22.74
CA LYS A 96 -9.84 5.82 23.60
C LYS A 96 -11.01 6.78 23.48
N ARG A 97 -11.87 6.61 22.47
CA ARG A 97 -13.12 7.34 22.30
C ARG A 97 -14.22 6.29 22.41
N GLY A 98 -14.57 5.94 23.64
CA GLY A 98 -15.69 5.05 23.88
C GLY A 98 -16.96 5.67 23.33
N ASP A 99 -17.61 4.96 22.41
CA ASP A 99 -19.06 4.92 22.27
C ASP A 99 -19.53 3.62 22.96
#